data_AF-A0A930JZA7-F1
#
_entry.id   AF-A0A930JZA7-F1
#
_cell.length_a   1.000
_cell.length_b   1.000
_cell.length_c   1.000
_cell.angle_alpha   90.00
_cell.angle_beta   90.00
_cell.angle_gamma   90.00
#
_symmetry.space_group_name_H-M   'P 1'
#
loop_
_entity.id
_entity.type
_entity.pdbx_description
1 polymer ?
#
loop_
_entity_poly.entity_id
_entity_poly.type
_entity_poly.pdbx_seq_one_letter_code
_entity_poly.pdbx_strand_id
1 'polypeptide(L)'
;MAEEKSNALSSHVETKHVWQLLAIIIVTTIVWNLPTSAFGIDGLTIVQQRIIAIFVFATLSWLTECIPAWATSLSIMSIMCVTVSKNSFGIFKGEGVGDLLDSKEIMASFADPIIMLFLAGFILAIAASKSGLDTLLARNLIKPFGNKSENVLL
;
A
#
# COMPACT_ATOMS: atom_id res chain seq x y z
N MET A 1 -33.34 31.45 11.85
CA MET A 1 -32.30 32.49 11.68
C MET A 1 -31.15 32.10 12.60
N ALA A 2 -29.95 31.74 12.18
CA ALA A 2 -29.31 31.71 10.87
C ALA A 2 -28.36 30.50 10.84
N GLU A 3 -28.11 30.00 9.64
CA GLU A 3 -27.09 29.00 9.30
C GLU A 3 -25.69 29.48 9.72
N GLU A 4 -24.92 28.64 10.42
CA GLU A 4 -23.45 28.69 10.33
C GLU A 4 -22.83 27.43 10.96
N LYS A 5 -22.47 26.46 10.10
CA LYS A 5 -21.38 25.46 10.30
C LYS A 5 -21.21 24.52 9.10
N SER A 6 -21.58 24.98 7.90
CA SER A 6 -21.09 24.37 6.65
C SER A 6 -19.83 25.14 6.25
N ASN A 7 -18.77 24.45 5.80
CA ASN A 7 -17.45 24.97 5.41
C ASN A 7 -16.31 24.87 6.44
N ALA A 8 -16.17 23.72 7.11
CA ALA A 8 -14.89 23.29 7.71
C ALA A 8 -14.15 22.23 6.85
N LEU A 9 -14.50 22.11 5.57
CA LEU A 9 -13.84 21.25 4.58
C LEU A 9 -13.00 22.05 3.57
N SER A 10 -12.55 23.26 3.93
CA SER A 10 -11.40 23.86 3.26
C SER A 10 -10.14 23.22 3.83
N SER A 11 -9.96 21.92 3.60
CA SER A 11 -8.68 21.27 3.86
C SER A 11 -7.76 21.62 2.68
N HIS A 12 -6.52 21.94 3.01
CA HIS A 12 -5.41 22.16 2.09
C HIS A 12 -5.15 20.90 1.24
N VAL A 13 -6.03 20.61 0.30
CA VAL A 13 -5.77 19.64 -0.76
C VAL A 13 -4.89 20.37 -1.76
N GLU A 14 -3.58 20.14 -1.64
CA GLU A 14 -2.59 20.59 -2.61
C GLU A 14 -3.03 20.16 -4.02
N THR A 15 -3.54 21.10 -4.81
CA THR A 15 -4.09 20.87 -6.16
C THR A 15 -3.13 20.13 -7.09
N LYS A 16 -1.81 20.26 -6.84
CA LYS A 16 -0.74 19.52 -7.50
C LYS A 16 -0.87 17.99 -7.32
N HIS A 17 -1.15 17.53 -6.10
CA HIS A 17 -1.31 16.10 -5.81
C HIS A 17 -2.58 15.55 -6.47
N VAL A 18 -3.66 16.33 -6.48
CA VAL A 18 -4.91 15.94 -7.18
C VAL A 18 -4.67 15.77 -8.67
N TRP A 19 -3.93 16.69 -9.30
CA TRP A 19 -3.56 16.57 -10.71
C TRP A 19 -2.66 15.37 -10.99
N GLN A 20 -1.72 15.06 -10.09
CA GLN A 20 -0.89 13.85 -10.19
C GLN A 20 -1.74 12.58 -10.08
N LEU A 21 -2.65 12.51 -9.10
CA LEU A 21 -3.61 11.42 -8.94
C LEU A 21 -4.47 11.22 -10.18
N LEU A 22 -5.02 12.29 -10.74
CA LEU A 22 -5.80 12.24 -11.98
C LEU A 22 -4.97 11.72 -13.16
N ALA A 23 -3.72 12.18 -13.30
CA ALA A 23 -2.81 11.69 -14.33
C ALA A 23 -2.54 10.18 -14.19
N ILE A 24 -2.31 9.70 -12.96
CA ILE A 24 -2.08 8.27 -12.68
C ILE A 24 -3.33 7.45 -13.04
N ILE A 25 -4.52 7.91 -12.68
CA ILE A 25 -5.79 7.24 -13.01
C ILE A 25 -5.99 7.19 -14.53
N ILE A 26 -5.72 8.28 -15.24
CA ILE A 26 -5.81 8.35 -16.69
C ILE A 26 -4.85 7.34 -17.34
N VAL A 27 -3.57 7.35 -16.94
CA VAL A 27 -2.57 6.42 -17.48
C VAL A 27 -2.96 4.97 -17.20
N THR A 28 -3.42 4.67 -15.97
CA THR A 28 -3.89 3.34 -15.58
C THR A 28 -5.08 2.90 -16.43
N THR A 29 -6.03 3.80 -16.70
CA THR A 29 -7.21 3.51 -17.53
C THR A 29 -6.84 3.28 -19.00
N ILE A 30 -5.85 4.01 -19.52
CA ILE A 30 -5.32 3.79 -20.87
C ILE A 30 -4.68 2.40 -20.98
N VAL A 31 -3.81 2.05 -20.03
CA VAL A 31 -3.18 0.72 -19.98
C VAL A 31 -4.22 -0.39 -19.80
N TRP A 32 -5.28 -0.14 -19.03
CA TRP A 32 -6.38 -1.07 -18.85
C TRP A 32 -7.14 -1.36 -20.14
N ASN A 33 -7.32 -0.37 -21.02
CA ASN A 33 -8.06 -0.50 -22.28
C ASN A 33 -7.19 -0.97 -23.47
N LEU A 34 -5.86 -1.09 -23.29
CA LEU A 34 -4.98 -1.54 -24.35
C LEU A 34 -5.23 -3.02 -24.69
N PRO A 35 -5.35 -3.41 -25.98
CA PRO A 35 -5.56 -4.82 -26.35
C PRO A 35 -4.32 -5.68 -26.02
N THR A 36 -4.53 -6.96 -25.68
CA THR A 36 -3.48 -7.93 -25.33
C THR A 36 -2.39 -8.09 -26.41
N SER A 37 -2.70 -7.79 -27.67
CA SER A 37 -1.75 -7.77 -28.79
C SER A 37 -0.69 -6.67 -28.70
N ALA A 38 -0.96 -5.57 -28.00
CA ALA A 38 0.01 -4.48 -27.82
C ALA A 38 1.14 -4.85 -26.85
N PHE A 39 0.93 -5.87 -26.01
CA PHE A 39 1.94 -6.34 -25.05
C PHE A 39 2.94 -7.33 -25.68
N GLY A 40 2.71 -7.78 -26.91
CA GLY A 40 3.65 -8.64 -27.66
C GLY A 40 3.88 -10.03 -27.04
N ILE A 41 2.97 -10.49 -26.18
CA ILE A 41 3.04 -11.78 -25.49
C ILE A 41 1.93 -12.69 -26.03
N ASP A 42 2.32 -13.79 -26.68
CA ASP A 42 1.39 -14.79 -27.19
C ASP A 42 0.65 -15.49 -26.05
N GLY A 43 -0.70 -15.53 -26.11
CA GLY A 43 -1.54 -16.24 -25.16
C GLY A 43 -1.89 -15.49 -23.87
N LEU A 44 -1.70 -14.17 -23.80
CA LEU A 44 -2.00 -13.39 -22.59
C LEU A 44 -3.50 -13.43 -22.24
N THR A 45 -3.82 -13.77 -20.99
CA THR A 45 -5.20 -13.77 -20.49
C THR A 45 -5.65 -12.35 -20.12
N ILE A 46 -6.96 -12.11 -20.14
CA ILE A 46 -7.56 -10.84 -19.72
C ILE A 46 -7.21 -10.52 -18.26
N VAL A 47 -7.07 -11.56 -17.41
CA VAL A 47 -6.63 -11.42 -16.01
C VAL A 47 -5.20 -10.88 -15.90
N GLN A 48 -4.26 -11.43 -16.69
CA GLN A 48 -2.85 -11.00 -16.66
C GLN A 48 -2.70 -9.54 -17.09
N GLN A 49 -3.45 -9.10 -18.11
CA GLN A 49 -3.49 -7.70 -18.52
C GLN A 49 -3.94 -6.78 -17.37
N ARG A 50 -4.96 -7.17 -16.61
CA ARG A 50 -5.45 -6.39 -15.45
C ARG A 50 -4.38 -6.28 -14.35
N ILE A 51 -3.62 -7.35 -14.12
CA ILE A 51 -2.51 -7.34 -13.15
C ILE A 51 -1.43 -6.35 -13.60
N ILE A 52 -1.10 -6.31 -14.89
CA ILE A 52 -0.14 -5.33 -15.45
C ILE A 52 -0.66 -3.89 -15.25
N ALA A 53 -1.94 -3.63 -15.51
CA ALA A 53 -2.52 -2.31 -15.28
C ALA A 53 -2.46 -1.89 -13.80
N ILE A 54 -2.77 -2.80 -12.88
CA ILE A 54 -2.64 -2.58 -11.42
C ILE A 54 -1.17 -2.35 -11.03
N PHE A 55 -0.23 -3.04 -11.66
CA PHE A 55 1.20 -2.86 -11.42
C PHE A 55 1.69 -1.48 -11.89
N VAL A 56 1.25 -1.01 -13.06
CA VAL A 56 1.54 0.36 -13.54
C VAL A 56 0.95 1.39 -12.58
N PHE A 57 -0.28 1.19 -12.11
CA PHE A 57 -0.86 2.04 -11.07
C PHE A 57 -0.01 2.08 -9.80
N ALA A 58 0.41 0.91 -9.31
CA ALA A 58 1.23 0.79 -8.09
C ALA A 58 2.57 1.53 -8.22
N THR A 59 3.29 1.31 -9.32
CA THR A 59 4.60 1.92 -9.58
C THR A 59 4.51 3.45 -9.71
N LEU A 60 3.50 3.96 -10.42
CA LEU A 60 3.28 5.40 -10.55
C LEU A 60 2.84 6.03 -9.22
N SER A 61 1.98 5.36 -8.45
CA SER A 61 1.54 5.84 -7.13
C SER A 61 2.69 5.90 -6.12
N TRP A 62 3.62 4.94 -6.16
CA TRP A 62 4.83 4.99 -5.35
C TRP A 62 5.83 6.05 -5.81
N LEU A 63 6.09 6.17 -7.13
CA LEU A 63 7.06 7.12 -7.66
C LEU A 63 6.66 8.57 -7.43
N THR A 64 5.36 8.86 -7.52
CA THR A 64 4.84 10.23 -7.36
C THR A 64 4.60 10.62 -5.91
N GLU A 65 4.72 9.67 -4.97
CA GLU A 65 4.41 9.83 -3.54
C GLU A 65 3.06 10.53 -3.27
N CYS A 66 2.12 10.44 -4.22
CA CYS A 66 0.89 11.22 -4.16
C CYS A 66 -0.06 10.73 -3.05
N ILE A 67 0.04 9.44 -2.73
CA ILE A 67 -0.72 8.75 -1.70
C ILE A 67 0.31 8.05 -0.79
N PRO A 68 0.15 8.07 0.55
CA PRO A 68 1.05 7.34 1.42
C PRO A 68 1.08 5.85 1.05
N ALA A 69 2.24 5.22 1.22
CA ALA A 69 2.48 3.85 0.74
C ALA A 69 1.45 2.83 1.26
N TRP A 70 0.99 2.97 2.51
CA TRP A 70 -0.04 2.10 3.09
C TRP A 70 -1.38 2.18 2.35
N ALA A 71 -1.79 3.38 1.92
CA ALA A 71 -3.07 3.60 1.23
C ALA A 71 -2.99 3.15 -0.23
N THR A 72 -1.81 3.26 -0.85
CA THR A 72 -1.55 2.67 -2.18
C THR A 72 -1.75 1.15 -2.13
N SER A 73 -1.16 0.46 -1.13
CA SER A 73 -1.32 -0.99 -0.96
C SER A 73 -2.77 -1.40 -0.72
N LEU A 74 -3.53 -0.65 0.10
CA LEU A 74 -4.95 -0.92 0.34
C LEU A 74 -5.81 -0.69 -0.91
N SER A 75 -5.46 0.31 -1.73
CA SER A 75 -6.13 0.60 -3.00
C SER A 75 -5.90 -0.50 -4.02
N ILE A 76 -4.66 -0.96 -4.17
CA ILE A 76 -4.29 -2.10 -5.02
C ILE A 76 -5.09 -3.34 -4.63
N MET A 77 -5.15 -3.64 -3.33
CA MET A 77 -5.89 -4.77 -2.79
C MET A 77 -7.38 -4.71 -3.12
N SER A 78 -7.98 -3.53 -2.93
CA SER A 78 -9.38 -3.28 -3.23
C SER A 78 -9.68 -3.47 -4.72
N ILE A 79 -8.84 -2.90 -5.59
CA ILE A 79 -8.98 -3.03 -7.06
C ILE A 79 -8.82 -4.50 -7.50
N MET A 80 -7.85 -5.22 -6.94
CA MET A 80 -7.60 -6.62 -7.28
C MET A 80 -8.76 -7.53 -6.82
N CYS A 81 -9.28 -7.31 -5.61
CA CYS A 81 -10.45 -8.03 -5.11
C CYS A 81 -11.70 -7.76 -5.96
N VAL A 82 -11.92 -6.48 -6.32
CA VAL A 82 -13.09 -6.04 -7.08
C VAL A 82 -13.06 -6.48 -8.54
N THR A 83 -11.88 -6.64 -9.16
CA THR A 83 -11.75 -6.75 -10.62
C THR A 83 -11.10 -8.03 -11.14
N VAL A 84 -10.30 -8.71 -10.31
CA VAL A 84 -9.56 -9.92 -10.70
C VAL A 84 -10.08 -11.17 -9.97
N SER A 85 -10.81 -10.97 -8.87
CA SER A 85 -11.20 -12.07 -8.00
C SER A 85 -12.41 -12.88 -8.50
N LYS A 86 -12.52 -14.14 -8.06
CA LYS A 86 -13.70 -15.01 -8.28
C LYS A 86 -15.02 -14.41 -7.79
N ASN A 87 -14.98 -13.45 -6.84
CA ASN A 87 -16.15 -12.69 -6.39
C ASN A 87 -16.23 -11.26 -6.97
N SER A 88 -15.54 -11.00 -8.08
CA SER A 88 -15.59 -9.74 -8.82
C SER A 88 -17.00 -9.42 -9.34
N PHE A 89 -17.31 -8.13 -9.57
CA PHE A 89 -18.58 -7.68 -10.13
C PHE A 89 -18.93 -8.46 -11.41
N GLY A 90 -20.22 -8.80 -11.58
CA GLY A 90 -20.70 -9.68 -12.66
C GLY A 90 -20.34 -9.23 -14.09
N ILE A 91 -20.02 -7.95 -14.29
CA ILE A 91 -19.53 -7.39 -15.56
C ILE A 91 -18.16 -7.97 -15.96
N PHE A 92 -17.37 -8.45 -14.99
CA PHE A 92 -16.02 -8.98 -15.20
C PHE A 92 -15.97 -10.52 -15.30
N LYS A 93 -17.11 -11.21 -15.09
CA LYS A 93 -17.29 -12.66 -15.28
C LYS A 93 -17.83 -12.98 -16.69
N GLY A 94 -17.09 -12.57 -17.72
CA GLY A 94 -17.37 -13.03 -19.09
C GLY A 94 -16.86 -14.45 -19.32
N GLU A 95 -17.52 -15.22 -20.19
CA GLU A 95 -16.96 -16.46 -20.73
C GLU A 95 -15.66 -16.12 -21.49
N GLY A 96 -14.54 -16.78 -21.13
CA GLY A 96 -13.23 -16.56 -21.74
C GLY A 96 -12.24 -15.66 -20.97
N VAL A 97 -12.56 -15.25 -19.74
CA VAL A 97 -11.69 -14.36 -18.92
C VAL A 97 -10.43 -15.06 -18.34
N GLY A 98 -10.33 -16.39 -18.44
CA GLY A 98 -9.22 -17.18 -17.88
C GLY A 98 -9.46 -17.57 -16.42
N ASP A 99 -8.47 -18.22 -15.79
CA ASP A 99 -8.56 -18.60 -14.37
C ASP A 99 -8.56 -17.35 -13.47
N LEU A 100 -9.70 -17.09 -12.84
CA LEU A 100 -9.88 -16.01 -11.87
C LEU A 100 -9.15 -16.34 -10.56
N LEU A 101 -8.50 -15.35 -9.94
CA LEU A 101 -7.81 -15.53 -8.67
C LEU A 101 -8.80 -15.70 -7.50
N ASP A 102 -8.51 -16.59 -6.58
CA ASP A 102 -9.34 -16.75 -5.39
C ASP A 102 -9.23 -15.50 -4.49
N SER A 103 -10.36 -14.97 -4.02
CA SER A 103 -10.39 -13.83 -3.08
C SER A 103 -9.61 -14.16 -1.82
N LYS A 104 -9.62 -15.44 -1.43
CA LYS A 104 -8.91 -15.93 -0.24
C LYS A 104 -7.41 -15.78 -0.37
N GLU A 105 -6.84 -16.03 -1.54
CA GLU A 105 -5.39 -15.91 -1.78
C GLU A 105 -4.93 -14.45 -1.79
N ILE A 106 -5.76 -13.58 -2.39
CA ILE A 106 -5.53 -12.13 -2.36
C ILE A 106 -5.51 -11.66 -0.90
N MET A 107 -6.54 -11.99 -0.11
CA MET A 107 -6.63 -11.63 1.32
C MET A 107 -5.55 -12.28 2.20
N ALA A 108 -5.12 -13.50 1.87
CA ALA A 108 -4.04 -14.18 2.59
C ALA A 108 -2.71 -13.43 2.48
N SER A 109 -2.47 -12.71 1.36
CA SER A 109 -1.25 -11.92 1.17
C SER A 109 -1.12 -10.75 2.17
N PHE A 110 -2.23 -10.29 2.75
CA PHE A 110 -2.20 -9.25 3.80
C PHE A 110 -1.81 -9.82 5.17
N ALA A 111 -2.05 -11.11 5.39
CA ALA A 111 -1.70 -11.83 6.61
C ALA A 111 -0.41 -12.65 6.42
N ASP A 112 0.52 -12.16 5.60
CA ASP A 112 1.80 -12.81 5.38
C ASP A 112 2.57 -12.96 6.71
N PRO A 113 3.21 -14.11 6.98
CA PRO A 113 3.94 -14.34 8.22
C PRO A 113 5.00 -13.27 8.54
N ILE A 114 5.62 -12.68 7.52
CA ILE A 114 6.62 -11.63 7.67
C ILE A 114 5.98 -10.35 8.21
N ILE A 115 4.80 -9.96 7.71
CA ILE A 115 4.04 -8.81 8.20
C ILE A 115 3.65 -9.02 9.67
N MET A 116 3.17 -10.21 10.03
CA MET A 116 2.81 -10.56 11.40
C MET A 116 4.02 -10.55 12.35
N LEU A 117 5.18 -11.00 11.88
CA LEU A 117 6.44 -10.95 12.64
C LEU A 117 6.88 -9.50 12.91
N PHE A 118 6.82 -8.62 11.92
CA PHE A 118 7.12 -7.19 12.10
C PHE A 118 6.15 -6.51 13.05
N LEU A 119 4.84 -6.78 12.92
CA LEU A 119 3.83 -6.25 13.83
C LEU A 119 4.11 -6.67 15.29
N ALA A 120 4.42 -7.95 15.52
CA ALA A 120 4.82 -8.44 16.83
C ALA A 120 6.11 -7.78 17.34
N GLY A 121 7.11 -7.57 16.46
CA GLY A 121 8.34 -6.87 16.79
C GLY A 121 8.11 -5.42 17.22
N PHE A 122 7.23 -4.69 16.54
CA PHE A 122 6.86 -3.33 16.92
C PHE A 122 6.11 -3.29 18.25
N ILE A 123 5.17 -4.22 18.49
CA ILE A 123 4.47 -4.33 19.77
C ILE A 123 5.46 -4.60 20.91
N LEU A 124 6.42 -5.51 20.69
CA LEU A 124 7.46 -5.82 21.68
C LEU A 124 8.38 -4.62 21.94
N ALA A 125 8.78 -3.88 20.90
CA ALA A 125 9.59 -2.67 21.05
C ALA A 125 8.85 -1.59 21.87
N ILE A 126 7.56 -1.38 21.59
CA ILE A 126 6.73 -0.44 22.36
C ILE A 126 6.57 -0.91 23.81
N ALA A 127 6.40 -2.22 24.04
CA ALA A 127 6.31 -2.78 25.39
C ALA A 127 7.64 -2.61 26.17
N ALA A 128 8.78 -2.81 25.51
CA ALA A 128 10.10 -2.57 26.09
C ALA A 128 10.29 -1.09 26.45
N SER A 129 9.82 -0.17 25.61
CA SER A 129 9.91 1.27 25.90
C SER A 129 8.96 1.72 27.01
N LYS A 130 7.73 1.21 27.03
CA LYS A 130 6.76 1.52 28.08
C LYS A 130 7.15 0.95 29.45
N SER A 131 7.84 -0.18 29.48
CA SER A 131 8.38 -0.77 30.72
C SER A 131 9.70 -0.13 31.17
N GLY A 132 10.27 0.79 30.37
CA GLY A 132 11.58 1.38 30.62
C GLY A 132 12.74 0.39 30.50
N LEU A 133 12.48 -0.82 29.96
CA LEU A 133 13.49 -1.85 29.77
C LEU A 133 14.56 -1.39 28.79
N ASP A 134 14.18 -0.64 27.75
CA ASP A 134 15.10 0.02 26.82
C ASP A 134 16.06 0.98 27.54
N THR A 135 15.55 1.80 28.46
CA THR A 135 16.37 2.76 29.24
C THR A 135 17.26 2.07 30.27
N LEU A 136 16.80 0.98 30.89
CA LEU A 136 17.59 0.18 31.83
C LEU A 136 18.71 -0.58 31.13
N LEU A 137 18.42 -1.18 29.98
CA LEU A 137 19.43 -1.80 29.12
C LEU A 137 20.46 -0.77 28.68
N ALA A 138 20.04 0.40 28.18
CA ALA A 138 20.96 1.47 27.78
C ALA A 138 21.87 1.89 28.94
N ARG A 139 21.31 2.12 30.13
CA ARG A 139 22.09 2.49 31.32
C ARG A 139 23.10 1.43 31.73
N ASN A 140 22.71 0.15 31.71
CA ASN A 140 23.60 -0.94 32.13
C ASN A 140 24.71 -1.18 31.10
N LEU A 141 24.41 -1.02 29.80
CA LEU A 141 25.40 -1.13 28.72
C LEU A 141 26.38 0.05 28.68
N ILE A 142 25.96 1.26 29.07
CA ILE A 142 26.82 2.45 29.13
C ILE A 142 27.71 2.46 30.38
N LYS A 143 27.25 1.84 31.48
CA LYS A 143 27.98 1.75 32.76
C LYS A 143 29.47 1.37 32.66
N PRO A 144 29.91 0.39 31.85
CA PRO A 144 31.33 0.05 31.69
C PRO A 144 32.17 1.10 30.94
N PHE A 145 31.55 2.00 30.16
CA PHE A 145 32.27 3.01 29.38
C PHE A 145 32.61 4.28 30.18
N GLY A 146 32.04 4.44 31.38
CA GLY A 146 32.31 5.56 32.30
C GLY A 146 31.39 6.76 32.09
N ASN A 147 31.74 7.91 32.71
CA ASN A 147 30.92 9.13 32.69
C ASN A 147 31.52 10.27 31.85
N LYS A 148 32.65 10.04 31.18
CA LYS A 148 33.25 11.03 30.27
C LYS A 148 32.60 10.89 28.90
N SER A 149 32.06 11.98 28.36
CA SER A 149 31.40 12.01 27.05
C SER A 149 32.32 11.50 25.93
N GLU A 150 33.62 11.79 26.01
CA GLU A 150 34.66 11.28 25.08
C GLU A 150 34.80 9.75 25.13
N ASN A 151 34.26 9.05 26.12
CA ASN A 151 34.37 7.58 26.20
C ASN A 151 33.02 6.89 25.90
N VAL A 152 31.93 7.67 25.80
CA VAL A 152 30.54 7.19 25.66
C VAL A 152 29.92 7.61 24.31
N LEU A 153 30.39 8.70 23.71
CA LEU A 153 29.88 9.26 22.44
C LEU A 153 30.84 9.07 21.25
N LEU A 154 31.92 8.30 21.41
CA LEU A 154 32.83 7.95 20.30
C LEU A 154 32.20 6.89 19.40
#